data_AF-A0A6P0N0W6-F1
#
_entry.id   AF-A0A6P0N0W6-F1
#
_cell.length_a   1.000
_cell.length_b   1.000
_cell.length_c   1.000
_cell.angle_alpha   90.00
_cell.angle_beta   90.00
_cell.angle_gamma   90.00
#
_symmetry.space_group_name_H-M   'P 1'
#
loop_
_entity.id
_entity.type
_entity.pdbx_description
1 polymer ?
#
loop_
_entity_poly.entity_id
_entity_poly.type
_entity_poly.pdbx_seq_one_letter_code
_entity_poly.pdbx_strand_id
1 'polypeptide(L)'
;MAFSNGDGSFNVTNAGISKFIDKWAPTGGVKVLTGDFNGNGRTDIALVRQAPGWGSIPVAFSNGDGSFNVTNAGISKFIDKWAPTGGVKVITGDFNGNGRTDIALVRQAPGWGSIPVAFSNGDGSFNVTNAGISNFINQWAPAGGVKVITGDFNGNGRTDIALVRQAPGWGSIPVAFSNGDGSFNVTNAGISNFIDKWAPTGGVKVITGNFNCDGRTDIALVRQAPGWGSIPVAFSNGDGSFNVTNAGISKFINQWAPAGGVKVITGDFGVRSLQYICDQRDQQKRVQNCQS
;
A
#
# COMPACT_ATOMS: atom_id res chain seq x y z
N MET A 1 -6.64 3.66 21.24
CA MET A 1 -5.43 3.70 20.39
C MET A 1 -4.20 3.67 21.26
N ALA A 2 -3.07 3.21 20.72
CA ALA A 2 -1.77 3.21 21.40
C ALA A 2 -0.80 4.08 20.58
N PHE A 3 -0.23 5.11 21.20
CA PHE A 3 0.75 6.01 20.58
C PHE A 3 2.14 5.61 21.01
N SER A 4 3.04 5.36 20.06
CA SER A 4 4.44 5.07 20.38
C SER A 4 5.12 6.32 20.92
N ASN A 5 5.86 6.18 22.01
CA ASN A 5 6.69 7.24 22.57
C ASN A 5 8.09 7.29 21.92
N GLY A 6 8.37 6.42 20.94
CA GLY A 6 9.67 6.32 20.28
C GLY A 6 10.76 5.60 21.08
N ASP A 7 10.46 5.16 22.30
CA ASP A 7 11.34 4.41 23.21
C ASP A 7 10.87 2.95 23.42
N GLY A 8 9.90 2.51 22.62
CA GLY A 8 9.26 1.20 22.75
C GLY A 8 8.09 1.14 23.74
N SER A 9 7.81 2.22 24.47
CA SER A 9 6.59 2.36 25.29
C SER A 9 5.42 2.98 24.50
N PHE A 10 4.20 2.79 25.01
CA PHE A 10 2.97 3.24 24.36
C PHE A 10 2.02 3.95 25.33
N ASN A 11 1.50 5.11 24.92
CA ASN A 11 0.39 5.78 25.59
C ASN A 11 -0.94 5.30 25.04
N VAL A 12 -1.83 4.79 25.90
CA VAL A 12 -3.13 4.25 25.49
C VAL A 12 -4.25 5.23 25.83
N THR A 13 -5.02 5.63 24.82
CA THR A 13 -6.22 6.46 24.98
C THR A 13 -7.46 5.75 24.43
N ASN A 14 -8.62 6.00 25.02
CA ASN A 14 -9.90 5.49 24.57
C ASN A 14 -10.93 6.62 24.52
N ALA A 15 -10.95 7.35 23.41
CA ALA A 15 -11.94 8.39 23.14
C ALA A 15 -13.09 7.81 22.30
N GLY A 16 -14.33 8.03 22.73
CA GLY A 16 -15.52 7.65 21.97
C GLY A 16 -15.69 8.54 20.73
N ILE A 17 -16.07 7.93 19.60
CA ILE A 17 -16.36 8.63 18.35
C ILE A 17 -17.77 8.25 17.90
N SER A 18 -18.77 8.99 18.41
CA SER A 18 -20.18 8.69 18.13
C SER A 18 -20.50 8.74 16.63
N LYS A 19 -21.46 7.91 16.21
CA LYS A 19 -21.85 7.58 14.82
C LYS A 19 -20.78 6.81 14.05
N PHE A 20 -19.50 7.15 14.21
CA PHE A 20 -18.43 6.49 13.48
C PHE A 20 -18.25 5.04 13.95
N ILE A 21 -18.05 4.81 15.25
CA ILE A 21 -17.73 3.48 15.79
C ILE A 21 -18.96 2.65 16.17
N ASP A 22 -20.07 3.30 16.55
CA ASP A 22 -21.28 2.66 17.07
C ASP A 22 -22.37 2.45 16.00
N LYS A 23 -22.28 3.13 14.85
CA LYS A 23 -23.27 3.04 13.76
C LYS A 23 -22.64 2.67 12.41
N TRP A 24 -21.64 3.43 11.95
CA TRP A 24 -21.10 3.26 10.61
C TRP A 24 -20.12 2.09 10.51
N ALA A 25 -19.09 2.04 11.34
CA ALA A 25 -18.09 0.97 11.35
C ALA A 25 -18.66 -0.46 11.47
N PRO A 26 -19.67 -0.74 12.32
CA PRO A 26 -20.23 -2.09 12.44
C PRO A 26 -21.17 -2.47 11.28
N THR A 27 -21.47 -1.56 10.36
CA THR A 27 -22.36 -1.87 9.23
C THR A 27 -21.75 -2.93 8.32
N GLY A 28 -22.53 -3.96 7.97
CA GLY A 28 -22.08 -5.04 7.09
C GLY A 28 -21.56 -4.53 5.74
N GLY A 29 -20.41 -5.07 5.30
CA GLY A 29 -19.73 -4.68 4.06
C GLY A 29 -18.81 -3.47 4.17
N VAL A 30 -18.69 -2.86 5.36
CA VAL A 30 -17.73 -1.77 5.61
C VAL A 30 -16.29 -2.30 5.66
N LYS A 31 -15.39 -1.55 5.04
CA LYS A 31 -13.95 -1.67 5.10
C LYS A 31 -13.40 -0.44 5.79
N VAL A 32 -12.47 -0.68 6.72
CA VAL A 32 -11.71 0.38 7.38
C VAL A 32 -10.44 0.62 6.58
N LEU A 33 -10.21 1.86 6.20
CA LEU A 33 -9.02 2.33 5.52
C LEU A 33 -8.24 3.27 6.43
N THR A 34 -6.93 3.34 6.25
CA THR A 34 -6.05 4.25 6.98
C THR A 34 -5.20 5.04 6.00
N GLY A 35 -4.95 6.30 6.32
CA GLY A 35 -4.08 7.20 5.56
C GLY A 35 -4.24 8.63 6.04
N ASP A 36 -3.34 9.52 5.64
CA ASP A 36 -3.44 10.95 5.91
C ASP A 36 -4.38 11.59 4.89
N PHE A 37 -5.68 11.65 5.17
CA PHE A 37 -6.68 12.11 4.20
C PHE A 37 -6.73 13.65 4.13
N ASN A 38 -6.22 14.37 5.13
CA ASN A 38 -6.20 15.84 5.16
C ASN A 38 -4.84 16.48 4.86
N GLY A 39 -3.75 15.70 4.84
CA GLY A 39 -2.39 16.14 4.56
C GLY A 39 -1.70 16.77 5.77
N ASN A 40 -2.09 16.43 6.99
CA ASN A 40 -1.52 17.01 8.22
C ASN A 40 -0.35 16.20 8.81
N GLY A 41 0.07 15.13 8.13
CA GLY A 41 1.11 14.20 8.54
C GLY A 41 0.66 13.17 9.57
N ARG A 42 -0.65 13.01 9.83
CA ARG A 42 -1.21 12.06 10.80
C ARG A 42 -2.11 11.05 10.08
N THR A 43 -2.05 9.81 10.53
CA THR A 43 -2.93 8.76 10.00
C THR A 43 -4.37 8.97 10.48
N ASP A 44 -5.27 9.23 9.53
CA ASP A 44 -6.71 9.28 9.71
C ASP A 44 -7.35 7.91 9.37
N ILE A 45 -8.66 7.81 9.60
CA ILE A 45 -9.44 6.59 9.34
C ILE A 45 -10.63 6.91 8.44
N ALA A 46 -10.79 6.18 7.33
CA ALA A 46 -11.94 6.30 6.44
C ALA A 46 -12.74 4.99 6.37
N LEU A 47 -14.06 5.10 6.16
CA LEU A 47 -14.95 3.96 5.98
C LEU A 47 -15.48 3.90 4.55
N VAL A 48 -15.25 2.77 3.89
CA VAL A 48 -15.79 2.48 2.55
C VAL A 48 -16.68 1.26 2.63
N ARG A 49 -17.91 1.36 2.12
CA ARG A 49 -18.84 0.22 2.11
C ARG A 49 -18.93 -0.42 0.73
N GLN A 50 -18.62 -1.71 0.66
CA GLN A 50 -18.74 -2.52 -0.54
C GLN A 50 -20.08 -3.28 -0.58
N ALA A 51 -21.18 -2.58 -0.32
CA ALA A 51 -22.54 -3.11 -0.37
C ALA A 51 -23.55 -1.99 -0.75
N PRO A 52 -24.64 -2.31 -1.46
CA PRO A 52 -25.63 -1.32 -1.90
C PRO A 52 -26.31 -0.56 -0.74
N GLY A 53 -26.79 0.65 -1.00
CA GLY A 53 -27.52 1.47 -0.02
C GLY A 53 -26.63 2.35 0.86
N TRP A 54 -25.45 2.73 0.36
CA TRP A 54 -24.51 3.63 1.01
C TRP A 54 -23.91 4.58 -0.02
N GLY A 55 -23.83 5.88 0.29
CA GLY A 55 -23.49 6.92 -0.69
C GLY A 55 -22.45 7.93 -0.22
N SER A 56 -21.72 7.64 0.85
CA SER A 56 -20.78 8.57 1.47
C SER A 56 -19.50 7.88 1.94
N ILE A 57 -18.47 8.66 2.25
CA ILE A 57 -17.24 8.18 2.92
C ILE A 57 -17.11 8.94 4.24
N PRO A 58 -17.45 8.34 5.37
CA PRO A 58 -17.08 8.89 6.67
C PRO A 58 -15.57 8.90 6.84
N VAL A 59 -15.02 10.02 7.32
CA VAL A 59 -13.61 10.16 7.65
C VAL A 59 -13.49 10.66 9.08
N ALA A 60 -12.68 9.99 9.89
CA ALA A 60 -12.28 10.41 11.21
C ALA A 60 -10.84 10.94 11.13
N PHE A 61 -10.71 12.27 11.15
CA PHE A 61 -9.44 12.98 11.13
C PHE A 61 -8.77 12.95 12.49
N SER A 62 -7.54 12.46 12.55
CA SER A 62 -6.77 12.32 13.77
C SER A 62 -6.26 13.67 14.24
N ASN A 63 -6.56 14.02 15.49
CA ASN A 63 -5.93 15.15 16.18
C ASN A 63 -4.57 14.77 16.76
N GLY A 64 -4.17 13.49 16.66
CA GLY A 64 -2.92 12.88 17.16
C GLY A 64 -2.71 12.90 18.69
N ASP A 65 -3.75 13.21 19.45
CA ASP A 65 -3.81 13.07 20.91
C ASP A 65 -4.70 11.90 21.36
N GLY A 66 -5.28 11.16 20.40
CA GLY A 66 -6.26 10.12 20.69
C GLY A 66 -7.68 10.45 20.24
N SER A 67 -7.95 11.73 20.00
CA SER A 67 -9.25 12.23 19.56
C SER A 67 -9.34 12.37 18.04
N PHE A 68 -10.57 12.45 17.54
CA PHE A 68 -10.86 12.56 16.12
C PHE A 68 -11.97 13.56 15.83
N ASN A 69 -11.82 14.26 14.71
CA ASN A 69 -12.89 15.06 14.10
C ASN A 69 -13.52 14.26 12.96
N VAL A 70 -14.84 14.08 12.99
CA VAL A 70 -15.53 13.23 12.01
C VAL A 70 -16.28 14.06 11.00
N THR A 71 -16.10 13.73 9.72
CA THR A 71 -16.93 14.20 8.62
C THR A 71 -17.60 13.01 7.93
N ASN A 72 -18.66 13.29 7.18
CA ASN A 72 -19.35 12.30 6.37
C ASN A 72 -19.92 12.97 5.12
N ALA A 73 -19.09 13.06 4.08
CA ALA A 73 -19.47 13.69 2.83
C ALA A 73 -20.02 12.64 1.84
N GLY A 74 -21.08 13.02 1.12
CA GLY A 74 -21.60 12.22 0.01
C GLY A 74 -20.58 12.13 -1.14
N ILE A 75 -20.57 11.00 -1.84
CA ILE A 75 -19.72 10.78 -3.01
C ILE A 75 -20.53 10.07 -4.09
N SER A 76 -20.73 10.76 -5.21
CA SER A 76 -21.53 10.23 -6.30
C SER A 76 -20.73 9.27 -7.18
N LYS A 77 -21.40 8.25 -7.70
CA LYS A 77 -20.88 7.30 -8.69
C LYS A 77 -19.72 6.44 -8.20
N PHE A 78 -19.26 6.53 -6.96
CA PHE A 78 -18.13 5.75 -6.44
C PHE A 78 -18.58 4.64 -5.49
N ILE A 79 -19.08 5.01 -4.30
CA ILE A 79 -19.51 4.06 -3.27
C ILE A 79 -20.87 3.43 -3.60
N ASP A 80 -21.76 4.19 -4.22
CA ASP A 80 -23.10 3.75 -4.60
C ASP A 80 -23.13 2.94 -5.91
N LYS A 81 -22.03 2.92 -6.67
CA LYS A 81 -21.97 2.30 -8.01
C LYS A 81 -20.84 1.29 -8.18
N TRP A 82 -19.58 1.69 -8.02
CA TRP A 82 -18.43 0.82 -8.34
C TRP A 82 -17.98 -0.03 -7.16
N ALA A 83 -17.89 0.55 -5.96
CA ALA A 83 -17.43 -0.14 -4.75
C ALA A 83 -18.17 -1.46 -4.41
N PRO A 84 -19.51 -1.59 -4.58
CA PRO A 84 -20.23 -2.83 -4.27
C PRO A 84 -20.07 -3.91 -5.35
N THR A 85 -19.38 -3.63 -6.45
CA THR A 85 -19.19 -4.62 -7.52
C THR A 85 -18.33 -5.79 -7.02
N GLY A 86 -18.77 -7.02 -7.29
CA GLY A 86 -18.01 -8.23 -6.93
C GLY A 86 -16.60 -8.24 -7.52
N GLY A 87 -15.62 -8.66 -6.71
CA GLY A 87 -14.20 -8.71 -7.08
C GLY A 87 -13.44 -7.38 -6.91
N VAL A 88 -14.10 -6.30 -6.47
CA VAL A 88 -13.45 -5.02 -6.20
C VAL A 88 -12.58 -5.09 -4.93
N LYS A 89 -11.35 -4.60 -5.07
CA LYS A 89 -10.44 -4.25 -3.99
C LYS A 89 -10.40 -2.74 -3.84
N VAL A 90 -10.41 -2.29 -2.59
CA VAL A 90 -10.23 -0.89 -2.22
C VAL A 90 -8.78 -0.74 -1.81
N ILE A 91 -8.07 0.22 -2.41
CA ILE A 91 -6.68 0.55 -2.11
C ILE A 91 -6.56 2.04 -1.81
N THR A 92 -5.54 2.41 -1.07
CA THR A 92 -5.23 3.79 -0.69
C THR A 92 -3.82 4.18 -1.12
N GLY A 93 -3.63 5.49 -1.35
CA GLY A 93 -2.34 6.09 -1.70
C GLY A 93 -2.55 7.51 -2.21
N ASP A 94 -1.48 8.32 -2.23
CA ASP A 94 -1.50 9.64 -2.84
C ASP A 94 -1.34 9.51 -4.35
N PHE A 95 -2.44 9.36 -5.08
CA PHE A 95 -2.40 9.08 -6.53
C PHE A 95 -2.11 10.35 -7.33
N ASN A 96 -2.33 11.55 -6.78
CA ASN A 96 -2.09 12.82 -7.48
C ASN A 96 -0.83 13.58 -7.04
N GLY A 97 -0.18 13.16 -5.95
CA GLY A 97 1.05 13.76 -5.42
C GLY A 97 0.79 15.02 -4.60
N ASN A 98 -0.40 15.18 -4.02
CA ASN A 98 -0.76 16.38 -3.24
C ASN A 98 -0.47 16.24 -1.75
N GLY A 99 0.13 15.14 -1.31
CA GLY A 99 0.43 14.82 0.08
C GLY A 99 -0.75 14.25 0.85
N ARG A 100 -1.87 13.93 0.20
CA ARG A 100 -3.07 13.37 0.83
C ARG A 100 -3.34 11.98 0.31
N THR A 101 -3.91 11.15 1.18
CA THR A 101 -4.35 9.82 0.81
C THR A 101 -5.63 9.90 -0.01
N ASP A 102 -5.60 9.31 -1.19
CA ASP A 102 -6.74 9.09 -2.06
C ASP A 102 -7.21 7.62 -1.97
N ILE A 103 -8.34 7.30 -2.60
CA ILE A 103 -8.92 5.95 -2.63
C ILE A 103 -9.09 5.51 -4.08
N ALA A 104 -8.57 4.34 -4.45
CA ALA A 104 -8.81 3.75 -5.76
C ALA A 104 -9.48 2.38 -5.66
N LEU A 105 -10.22 2.02 -6.72
CA LEU A 105 -10.90 0.73 -6.84
C LEU A 105 -10.26 -0.09 -7.96
N VAL A 106 -9.78 -1.28 -7.60
CA VAL A 106 -9.22 -2.24 -8.56
C VAL A 106 -10.08 -3.49 -8.57
N ARG A 107 -10.64 -3.83 -9.74
CA ARG A 107 -11.47 -5.04 -9.86
C ARG A 107 -10.65 -6.23 -10.34
N GLN A 108 -10.56 -7.25 -9.50
CA GLN A 108 -9.91 -8.52 -9.80
C GLN A 108 -10.93 -9.53 -10.35
N ALA A 109 -11.76 -9.09 -11.29
CA ALA A 109 -12.75 -9.90 -11.99
C ALA A 109 -13.04 -9.29 -13.38
N PRO A 110 -13.42 -10.10 -14.38
CA PRO A 110 -13.65 -9.61 -15.75
C PRO A 110 -14.78 -8.58 -15.83
N GLY A 111 -14.65 -7.59 -16.72
CA GLY A 111 -15.71 -6.63 -17.05
C GLY A 111 -15.46 -5.18 -16.65
N TRP A 112 -14.27 -4.84 -16.15
CA TRP A 112 -13.81 -3.45 -16.03
C TRP A 112 -12.65 -3.19 -17.00
N GLY A 113 -12.54 -1.96 -17.47
CA GLY A 113 -11.43 -1.45 -18.30
C GLY A 113 -10.90 -0.11 -17.80
N SER A 114 -11.15 0.20 -16.53
CA SER A 114 -10.85 1.49 -15.91
C SER A 114 -10.53 1.32 -14.43
N ILE A 115 -9.90 2.33 -13.83
CA ILE A 115 -9.65 2.44 -12.39
C ILE A 115 -10.36 3.70 -11.89
N PRO A 116 -11.47 3.56 -11.13
CA PRO A 116 -12.04 4.69 -10.42
C PRO A 116 -11.08 5.16 -9.32
N VAL A 117 -10.86 6.47 -9.23
CA VAL A 117 -10.08 7.13 -8.17
C VAL A 117 -10.92 8.23 -7.54
N ALA A 118 -10.98 8.26 -6.22
CA ALA A 118 -11.57 9.30 -5.40
C ALA A 118 -10.43 10.10 -4.73
N PHE A 119 -10.14 11.27 -5.30
CA PHE A 119 -9.11 12.20 -4.83
C PHE A 119 -9.59 12.96 -3.59
N SER A 120 -8.81 12.97 -2.51
CA SER A 120 -9.17 13.68 -1.30
C SER A 120 -8.99 15.19 -1.44
N ASN A 121 -10.06 15.94 -1.09
CA ASN A 121 -10.00 17.40 -1.00
C ASN A 121 -9.48 17.90 0.36
N GLY A 122 -9.19 16.98 1.29
CA GLY A 122 -8.64 17.27 2.61
C GLY A 122 -9.63 17.73 3.67
N ASP A 123 -10.88 18.00 3.29
CA ASP A 123 -11.98 18.34 4.18
C ASP A 123 -12.95 17.16 4.42
N GLY A 124 -12.63 16.00 3.84
CA GLY A 124 -13.45 14.77 3.88
C GLY A 124 -14.37 14.60 2.69
N SER A 125 -14.41 15.57 1.77
CA SER A 125 -14.99 15.41 0.43
C SER A 125 -13.97 14.82 -0.55
N PHE A 126 -14.48 14.23 -1.63
CA PHE A 126 -13.66 13.56 -2.64
C PHE A 126 -14.11 13.90 -4.06
N ASN A 127 -13.15 14.13 -4.96
CA ASN A 127 -13.38 14.29 -6.38
C ASN A 127 -13.12 12.98 -7.11
N VAL A 128 -14.09 12.54 -7.91
CA VAL A 128 -14.06 11.21 -8.52
C VAL A 128 -13.71 11.27 -10.00
N THR A 129 -12.72 10.47 -10.40
CA THR A 129 -12.39 10.18 -11.80
C THR A 129 -12.54 8.69 -12.08
N ASN A 130 -12.67 8.34 -13.35
CA ASN A 130 -12.70 6.95 -13.80
C ASN A 130 -12.12 6.86 -15.21
N ALA A 131 -10.80 6.93 -15.31
CA ALA A 131 -10.10 6.88 -16.57
C ALA A 131 -9.93 5.43 -17.06
N GLY A 132 -10.01 5.24 -18.38
CA GLY A 132 -9.71 3.95 -19.00
C GLY A 132 -8.25 3.56 -18.81
N ILE A 133 -7.99 2.26 -18.70
CA ILE A 133 -6.65 1.69 -18.63
C ILE A 133 -6.58 0.45 -19.51
N SER A 134 -5.73 0.51 -20.53
CA SER A 134 -5.50 -0.60 -21.44
C SER A 134 -4.54 -1.61 -20.82
N ASN A 135 -4.76 -2.89 -21.13
CA ASN A 135 -3.83 -3.97 -20.79
C ASN A 135 -3.50 -3.97 -19.30
N PHE A 136 -4.48 -3.94 -18.38
CA PHE A 136 -4.17 -4.05 -16.94
C PHE A 136 -5.33 -4.68 -16.18
N ILE A 137 -6.41 -3.92 -15.99
CA ILE A 137 -7.62 -4.37 -15.29
C ILE A 137 -8.36 -5.48 -16.05
N ASN A 138 -8.39 -5.39 -17.38
CA ASN A 138 -9.05 -6.36 -18.25
C ASN A 138 -8.17 -7.58 -18.60
N GLN A 139 -6.87 -7.54 -18.27
CA GLN A 139 -5.91 -8.55 -18.73
C GLN A 139 -5.26 -9.32 -17.57
N TRP A 140 -4.65 -8.62 -16.61
CA TRP A 140 -3.84 -9.24 -15.57
C TRP A 140 -4.52 -9.27 -14.21
N ALA A 141 -5.24 -8.21 -13.84
CA ALA A 141 -5.91 -8.10 -12.54
C ALA A 141 -6.90 -9.25 -12.23
N PRO A 142 -7.65 -9.83 -13.21
CA PRO A 142 -8.60 -10.91 -12.95
C PRO A 142 -7.94 -12.29 -12.74
N ALA A 143 -6.63 -12.43 -12.98
CA ALA A 143 -5.96 -13.72 -12.88
C ALA A 143 -5.95 -14.22 -11.43
N GLY A 144 -6.25 -15.52 -11.24
CA GLY A 144 -6.26 -16.16 -9.92
C GLY A 144 -4.89 -16.05 -9.24
N GLY A 145 -4.88 -15.74 -7.94
CA GLY A 145 -3.66 -15.57 -7.15
C GLY A 145 -2.99 -14.20 -7.26
N VAL A 146 -3.54 -13.25 -8.02
CA VAL A 146 -3.03 -11.88 -8.10
C VAL A 146 -3.29 -11.12 -6.79
N LYS A 147 -2.28 -10.38 -6.36
CA LYS A 147 -2.30 -9.38 -5.30
C LYS A 147 -2.06 -8.02 -5.93
N VAL A 148 -2.85 -7.05 -5.48
CA VAL A 148 -2.68 -5.64 -5.81
C VAL A 148 -1.81 -5.04 -4.70
N ILE A 149 -0.73 -4.38 -5.09
CA ILE A 149 0.14 -3.64 -4.19
C ILE A 149 0.26 -2.20 -4.69
N THR A 150 0.58 -1.29 -3.78
CA THR A 150 0.74 0.14 -4.07
C THR A 150 2.09 0.65 -3.59
N GLY A 151 2.57 1.70 -4.23
CA GLY A 151 3.78 2.42 -3.88
C GLY A 151 4.24 3.32 -5.02
N ASP A 152 5.11 4.28 -4.74
CA ASP A 152 5.75 5.11 -5.76
C ASP A 152 6.88 4.32 -6.41
N PHE A 153 6.61 3.60 -7.49
CA PHE A 153 7.60 2.72 -8.12
C PHE A 153 8.56 3.50 -9.01
N ASN A 154 8.22 4.72 -9.45
CA ASN A 154 9.05 5.54 -10.34
C ASN A 154 9.72 6.76 -9.66
N GLY A 155 9.41 7.03 -8.40
CA GLY A 155 9.99 8.12 -7.63
C GLY A 155 9.42 9.49 -7.97
N ASN A 156 8.20 9.55 -8.55
CA ASN A 156 7.57 10.82 -8.96
C ASN A 156 6.74 11.48 -7.84
N GLY A 157 6.73 10.90 -6.64
CA GLY A 157 5.95 11.36 -5.49
C GLY A 157 4.49 10.94 -5.52
N ARG A 158 4.08 10.06 -6.44
CA ARG A 158 2.71 9.55 -6.58
C ARG A 158 2.67 8.06 -6.35
N THR A 159 1.56 7.60 -5.81
CA THR A 159 1.31 6.19 -5.65
C THR A 159 0.96 5.56 -6.99
N ASP A 160 1.68 4.51 -7.35
CA ASP A 160 1.41 3.65 -8.48
C ASP A 160 0.75 2.33 -8.00
N ILE A 161 0.27 1.53 -8.95
CA ILE A 161 -0.38 0.24 -8.67
C ILE A 161 0.40 -0.86 -9.38
N ALA A 162 0.84 -1.89 -8.66
CA ALA A 162 1.47 -3.06 -9.26
C ALA A 162 0.71 -4.36 -8.96
N LEU A 163 0.87 -5.34 -9.85
CA LEU A 163 0.26 -6.66 -9.73
C LEU A 163 1.33 -7.72 -9.52
N VAL A 164 1.19 -8.48 -8.43
CA VAL A 164 2.06 -9.61 -8.12
C VAL A 164 1.21 -10.87 -8.03
N ARG A 165 1.59 -11.94 -8.73
CA ARG A 165 0.84 -13.20 -8.71
C ARG A 165 1.55 -14.26 -7.88
N GLN A 166 0.87 -14.74 -6.84
CA GLN A 166 1.33 -15.82 -5.98
C GLN A 166 0.86 -17.19 -6.50
N ALA A 167 1.08 -17.46 -7.79
CA ALA A 167 0.74 -18.72 -8.44
C ALA A 167 1.72 -19.02 -9.59
N PRO A 168 2.01 -20.30 -9.91
CA PRO A 168 2.98 -20.67 -10.94
C PRO A 168 2.65 -20.11 -12.33
N GLY A 169 3.68 -19.94 -13.17
CA GLY A 169 3.53 -19.48 -14.55
C GLY A 169 3.36 -17.97 -14.70
N TRP A 170 3.88 -17.17 -13.76
CA TRP A 170 3.87 -15.71 -13.83
C TRP A 170 5.27 -15.15 -13.59
N GLY A 171 5.88 -14.57 -14.62
CA GLY A 171 7.27 -14.11 -14.59
C GLY A 171 7.43 -12.62 -14.82
N SER A 172 6.43 -11.80 -14.49
CA SER A 172 6.45 -10.36 -14.74
C SER A 172 5.74 -9.58 -13.62
N ILE A 173 5.97 -8.28 -13.54
CA ILE A 173 5.26 -7.38 -12.62
C ILE A 173 4.65 -6.26 -13.47
N PRO A 174 3.35 -6.35 -13.80
CA PRO A 174 2.64 -5.21 -14.38
C PRO A 174 2.59 -4.06 -13.39
N VAL A 175 2.93 -2.85 -13.86
CA VAL A 175 2.85 -1.60 -13.09
C VAL A 175 2.02 -0.60 -13.87
N ALA A 176 1.03 -0.02 -13.20
CA ALA A 176 0.23 1.12 -13.66
C ALA A 176 0.73 2.37 -12.94
N PHE A 177 1.53 3.17 -13.63
CA PHE A 177 2.10 4.42 -13.16
C PHE A 177 1.07 5.54 -13.16
N SER A 178 0.89 6.24 -12.05
CA SER A 178 -0.10 7.32 -11.96
C SER A 178 0.38 8.58 -12.68
N ASN A 179 -0.48 9.12 -13.55
CA ASN A 179 -0.27 10.41 -14.20
C ASN A 179 -0.76 11.59 -13.34
N GLY A 180 -1.37 11.31 -12.18
CA GLY A 180 -1.82 12.30 -11.21
C GLY A 180 -3.18 12.93 -11.49
N ASP A 181 -3.78 12.65 -12.64
CA ASP A 181 -5.13 13.08 -13.02
C ASP A 181 -6.16 11.94 -12.93
N GLY A 182 -5.72 10.76 -12.48
CA GLY A 182 -6.52 9.53 -12.39
C GLY A 182 -6.37 8.61 -13.59
N SER A 183 -5.59 9.01 -14.60
CA SER A 183 -5.12 8.11 -15.66
C SER A 183 -3.81 7.43 -15.26
N PHE A 184 -3.52 6.29 -15.92
CA PHE A 184 -2.35 5.48 -15.63
C PHE A 184 -1.65 5.01 -16.89
N ASN A 185 -0.31 5.03 -16.88
CA ASN A 185 0.53 4.43 -17.92
C ASN A 185 0.99 3.05 -17.48
N VAL A 186 0.82 2.06 -18.33
CA VAL A 186 1.06 0.67 -17.96
C VAL A 186 2.35 0.13 -18.59
N THR A 187 3.19 -0.48 -17.78
CA THR A 187 4.30 -1.31 -18.22
C THR A 187 4.15 -2.73 -17.69
N ASN A 188 4.81 -3.68 -18.35
CA ASN A 188 4.88 -5.05 -17.86
C ASN A 188 6.23 -5.65 -18.22
N ALA A 189 7.20 -5.49 -17.32
CA ALA A 189 8.54 -6.03 -17.50
C ALA A 189 8.63 -7.45 -16.93
N GLY A 190 9.36 -8.31 -17.63
CA GLY A 190 9.74 -9.62 -17.10
C GLY A 190 10.68 -9.49 -15.90
N ILE A 191 10.56 -10.40 -14.95
CA ILE A 191 11.44 -10.49 -13.79
C ILE A 191 11.83 -11.95 -13.55
N SER A 192 13.11 -12.25 -13.73
CA SER A 192 13.63 -13.60 -13.56
C SER A 192 13.93 -13.92 -12.10
N ASN A 193 13.71 -15.17 -11.68
CA ASN A 193 14.12 -15.70 -10.37
C ASN A 193 13.50 -14.97 -9.17
N PHE A 194 12.31 -14.39 -9.33
CA PHE A 194 11.61 -13.65 -8.27
C PHE A 194 10.17 -14.12 -8.10
N ILE A 195 9.24 -13.61 -8.91
CA ILE A 195 7.82 -13.94 -8.77
C ILE A 195 7.58 -15.41 -9.10
N ASP A 196 8.09 -15.90 -10.22
CA ASP A 196 7.98 -17.29 -10.66
C ASP A 196 8.56 -18.29 -9.64
N LYS A 197 9.66 -17.91 -8.98
CA LYS A 197 10.42 -18.77 -8.07
C LYS A 197 9.88 -18.79 -6.64
N TRP A 198 9.59 -17.63 -6.08
CA TRP A 198 9.37 -17.48 -4.64
C TRP A 198 7.89 -17.26 -4.29
N ALA A 199 7.16 -16.49 -5.10
CA ALA A 199 5.79 -16.06 -4.78
C ALA A 199 4.74 -17.21 -4.68
N PRO A 200 4.83 -18.32 -5.45
CA PRO A 200 3.90 -19.44 -5.33
C PRO A 200 4.06 -20.25 -4.05
N THR A 201 5.13 -20.03 -3.28
CA THR A 201 5.39 -20.79 -2.05
C THR A 201 4.36 -20.45 -0.97
N GLY A 202 3.80 -21.48 -0.33
CA GLY A 202 2.86 -21.29 0.78
C GLY A 202 3.46 -20.46 1.93
N GLY A 203 2.66 -19.54 2.48
CA GLY A 203 3.06 -18.66 3.58
C GLY A 203 3.81 -17.39 3.17
N VAL A 204 3.97 -17.12 1.87
CA VAL A 204 4.61 -15.90 1.37
C VAL A 204 3.68 -14.69 1.49
N LYS A 205 4.25 -13.59 1.95
CA LYS A 205 3.68 -12.24 1.98
C LYS A 205 4.48 -11.36 1.03
N VAL A 206 3.78 -10.51 0.30
CA VAL A 206 4.37 -9.44 -0.51
C VAL A 206 4.35 -8.18 0.35
N ILE A 207 5.48 -7.53 0.49
CA ILE A 207 5.61 -6.24 1.19
C ILE A 207 6.28 -5.24 0.27
N THR A 208 5.91 -3.98 0.42
CA THR A 208 6.47 -2.84 -0.31
C THR A 208 7.18 -1.89 0.65
N GLY A 209 8.21 -1.22 0.16
CA GLY A 209 8.94 -0.19 0.90
C GLY A 209 10.18 0.27 0.13
N ASN A 210 10.70 1.44 0.47
CA ASN A 210 11.97 1.93 -0.08
C ASN A 210 13.13 1.30 0.71
N PHE A 211 13.61 0.13 0.27
CA PHE A 211 14.58 -0.67 1.02
C PHE A 211 16.03 -0.24 0.77
N ASN A 212 16.29 0.56 -0.28
CA ASN A 212 17.62 1.04 -0.64
C ASN A 212 17.81 2.56 -0.50
N CYS A 213 16.81 3.28 0.00
CA CYS A 213 16.74 4.74 0.14
C CYS A 213 16.86 5.51 -1.20
N ASP A 214 16.44 4.95 -2.33
CA ASP A 214 16.56 5.62 -3.65
C ASP A 214 15.35 6.49 -4.03
N GLY A 215 14.32 6.50 -3.18
CA GLY A 215 13.10 7.29 -3.38
C GLY A 215 12.00 6.52 -4.10
N ARG A 216 12.26 5.29 -4.52
CA ARG A 216 11.31 4.40 -5.17
C ARG A 216 10.88 3.29 -4.22
N THR A 217 9.70 2.77 -4.47
CA THR A 217 9.16 1.63 -3.76
C THR A 217 9.74 0.36 -4.36
N ASP A 218 10.28 -0.50 -3.51
CA ASP A 218 10.74 -1.84 -3.85
C ASP A 218 9.74 -2.89 -3.38
N ILE A 219 9.92 -4.12 -3.84
CA ILE A 219 9.06 -5.25 -3.48
C ILE A 219 9.91 -6.33 -2.81
N ALA A 220 9.54 -6.74 -1.60
CA ALA A 220 10.15 -7.88 -0.94
C ALA A 220 9.14 -9.01 -0.72
N LEU A 221 9.63 -10.24 -0.78
CA LEU A 221 8.83 -11.42 -0.42
C LEU A 221 9.32 -11.95 0.92
N VAL A 222 8.39 -12.14 1.85
CA VAL A 222 8.69 -12.68 3.18
C VAL A 222 7.86 -13.93 3.39
N ARG A 223 8.51 -15.03 3.76
CA ARG A 223 7.83 -16.27 4.10
C ARG A 223 7.76 -16.45 5.61
N GLN A 224 6.54 -16.50 6.15
CA GLN A 224 6.29 -16.78 7.56
C GLN A 224 6.21 -18.30 7.83
N ALA A 225 7.20 -19.05 7.33
CA ALA A 225 7.34 -20.48 7.53
C ALA A 225 8.82 -20.91 7.37
N PRO A 226 9.29 -21.94 8.10
CA PRO A 226 10.68 -22.37 8.05
C PRO A 226 11.14 -22.77 6.65
N GLY A 227 12.41 -22.55 6.31
CA GLY A 227 13.04 -23.02 5.07
C GLY A 227 13.39 -21.94 4.05
N TRP A 228 13.22 -20.66 4.37
CA TRP A 228 13.88 -19.57 3.64
C TRP A 228 15.06 -19.05 4.45
N GLY A 229 16.26 -19.04 3.86
CA GLY A 229 17.45 -18.46 4.47
C GLY A 229 17.70 -16.99 4.09
N SER A 230 16.77 -16.37 3.37
CA SER A 230 16.94 -15.06 2.74
C SER A 230 15.60 -14.35 2.53
N ILE A 231 15.66 -13.03 2.33
CA ILE A 231 14.54 -12.19 1.86
C ILE A 231 14.88 -11.76 0.44
N PRO A 232 14.24 -12.30 -0.60
CA PRO A 232 14.42 -11.77 -1.93
C PRO A 232 13.73 -10.40 -2.05
N VAL A 233 14.44 -9.45 -2.66
CA VAL A 233 13.99 -8.07 -2.89
C VAL A 233 14.15 -7.73 -4.36
N ALA A 234 13.10 -7.24 -4.98
CA ALA A 234 13.08 -6.66 -6.31
C ALA A 234 13.12 -5.13 -6.17
N PHE A 235 14.30 -4.55 -6.46
CA PHE A 235 14.52 -3.11 -6.44
C PHE A 235 13.96 -2.47 -7.69
N SER A 236 13.18 -1.40 -7.57
CA SER A 236 12.60 -0.72 -8.73
C SER A 236 13.67 0.07 -9.49
N ASN A 237 13.66 -0.02 -10.82
CA ASN A 237 14.47 0.83 -11.69
C ASN A 237 13.72 2.11 -12.13
N GLY A 238 12.45 2.24 -11.75
CA GLY A 238 11.61 3.40 -12.04
C GLY A 238 10.96 3.44 -13.42
N ASP A 239 11.32 2.52 -14.31
CA ASP A 239 10.70 2.33 -15.63
C ASP A 239 9.73 1.13 -15.66
N GLY A 240 9.53 0.48 -14.52
CA GLY A 240 8.71 -0.73 -14.36
C GLY A 240 9.50 -2.03 -14.49
N SER A 241 10.80 -1.96 -14.76
CA SER A 241 11.73 -3.07 -14.57
C SER A 241 12.26 -3.11 -13.13
N PHE A 242 12.73 -4.30 -12.72
CA PHE A 242 13.19 -4.53 -11.36
C PHE A 242 14.49 -5.35 -11.34
N ASN A 243 15.41 -4.95 -10.47
CA ASN A 243 16.64 -5.69 -10.19
C ASN A 243 16.47 -6.56 -8.94
N VAL A 244 16.63 -7.87 -9.10
CA VAL A 244 16.41 -8.83 -8.02
C VAL A 244 17.70 -9.09 -7.27
N THR A 245 17.63 -9.00 -5.94
CA THR A 245 18.64 -9.48 -5.03
C THR A 245 18.05 -10.51 -4.07
N ASN A 246 18.87 -11.45 -3.63
CA ASN A 246 18.46 -12.45 -2.65
C ASN A 246 19.63 -12.75 -1.72
N ALA A 247 19.88 -11.84 -0.76
CA ALA A 247 20.95 -11.97 0.21
C ALA A 247 20.49 -12.78 1.43
N GLY A 248 21.35 -13.68 1.92
CA GLY A 248 21.06 -14.52 3.08
C GLY A 248 20.95 -13.72 4.39
N ILE A 249 19.97 -14.06 5.22
CA ILE A 249 19.77 -13.49 6.57
C ILE A 249 19.62 -14.66 7.54
N SER A 250 20.72 -15.05 8.20
CA SER A 250 20.81 -16.33 8.91
C SER A 250 20.02 -16.42 10.22
N LYS A 251 19.79 -15.30 10.94
CA LYS A 251 19.15 -15.29 12.28
C LYS A 251 17.67 -14.89 12.30
N PHE A 252 17.27 -13.90 11.50
CA PHE A 252 15.91 -13.34 11.53
C PHE A 252 14.83 -14.37 11.14
N ILE A 253 15.01 -15.07 10.02
CA ILE A 253 13.99 -15.96 9.47
C ILE A 253 13.98 -17.34 10.15
N ASN A 254 15.13 -17.85 10.56
CA ASN A 254 15.23 -19.22 11.07
C ASN A 254 14.94 -19.35 12.56
N GLN A 255 14.95 -18.25 13.33
CA GLN A 255 14.70 -18.27 14.78
C GLN A 255 13.52 -17.38 15.21
N TRP A 256 13.40 -16.17 14.68
CA TRP A 256 12.47 -15.18 15.23
C TRP A 256 11.14 -15.08 14.49
N ALA A 257 11.17 -15.03 13.15
CA ALA A 257 9.97 -14.94 12.32
C ALA A 257 8.97 -16.13 12.40
N PRO A 258 9.38 -17.39 12.66
CA PRO A 258 8.46 -18.54 12.76
C PRO A 258 7.87 -18.73 14.16
N ALA A 259 8.32 -17.95 15.15
CA ALA A 259 7.82 -18.07 16.52
C ALA A 259 6.32 -17.76 16.57
N GLY A 260 5.56 -18.57 17.30
CA GLY A 260 4.12 -18.39 17.46
C GLY A 260 3.78 -16.98 17.97
N GLY A 261 2.88 -16.28 17.28
CA GLY A 261 2.45 -14.93 17.63
C GLY A 261 3.14 -13.79 16.87
N VAL A 262 4.16 -14.07 16.05
CA VAL A 262 4.82 -13.03 15.24
C VAL A 262 4.04 -12.70 13.97
N LYS A 263 3.67 -11.43 13.82
CA LYS A 263 3.01 -10.90 12.62
C LYS A 263 3.93 -9.89 11.95
N VAL A 264 4.15 -10.03 10.63
CA VAL A 264 4.82 -8.97 9.86
C VAL A 264 3.88 -7.77 9.82
N ILE A 265 4.35 -6.63 10.31
CA ILE A 265 3.65 -5.35 10.29
C ILE A 265 4.40 -4.47 9.29
N THR A 266 3.69 -3.91 8.32
CA THR A 266 4.19 -2.85 7.46
C THR A 266 3.61 -1.53 7.95
N GLY A 267 4.39 -0.46 7.96
CA GLY A 267 3.96 0.85 8.43
C GLY A 267 5.11 1.86 8.40
N ASP A 268 4.78 3.15 8.47
CA ASP A 268 5.75 4.21 8.71
C ASP A 268 6.16 4.16 10.19
N PHE A 269 7.35 3.64 10.46
CA PHE A 269 7.90 3.54 11.81
C PHE A 269 8.64 4.82 12.22
N GLY A 270 8.14 5.98 11.80
CA GLY A 270 8.68 7.29 12.16
C GLY A 270 10.08 7.55 11.60
N VAL A 271 10.25 8.75 11.04
CA VAL A 271 11.49 9.25 10.43
C VAL A 271 12.78 9.07 11.26
N ARG A 272 12.73 8.91 12.59
CA ARG A 272 13.94 8.75 13.41
C ARG A 272 14.59 7.37 13.34
N SER A 273 13.87 6.32 12.94
CA SER A 273 14.43 4.96 12.89
C SER A 273 15.03 4.61 11.52
N LEU A 274 14.47 5.16 10.43
CA LEU A 274 14.96 4.95 9.06
C LEU A 274 16.13 5.87 8.69
N GLN A 275 16.19 7.09 9.25
CA GLN A 275 17.31 8.03 9.03
C GLN A 275 18.65 7.40 9.44
N TYR A 276 18.68 6.58 10.50
CA TYR A 276 19.91 5.98 11.01
C TYR A 276 20.55 4.98 10.04
N ILE A 277 19.76 4.28 9.23
CA ILE A 277 20.27 3.32 8.23
C ILE A 277 20.73 4.04 6.96
N CYS A 278 19.99 5.07 6.52
CA CYS A 278 20.39 5.85 5.35
C CYS A 278 21.64 6.73 5.63
N ASP A 279 21.75 7.34 6.82
CA ASP A 279 22.92 8.15 7.22
C ASP A 279 24.22 7.33 7.28
N GLN A 280 24.16 6.07 7.71
CA GLN A 280 25.33 5.17 7.75
C GLN A 280 25.89 4.89 6.34
N ARG A 281 25.04 4.84 5.30
CA ARG A 281 25.45 4.65 3.90
C ARG A 281 26.12 5.89 3.33
N ASP A 282 25.59 7.06 3.61
CA ASP A 282 26.20 8.33 3.19
C ASP A 282 27.51 8.61 3.92
N GLN A 283 27.63 8.20 5.19
CA GLN A 283 28.91 8.21 5.89
C GLN A 283 29.92 7.23 5.28
N GLN A 284 29.53 6.00 4.93
CA GLN A 284 30.44 5.05 4.27
C GLN A 284 30.90 5.52 2.88
N LYS A 285 30.02 6.16 2.09
CA LYS A 285 30.40 6.77 0.79
C LYS A 285 31.33 7.97 0.96
N ARG A 286 31.16 8.78 2.01
CA ARG A 286 32.07 9.91 2.32
C ARG A 286 33.43 9.45 2.83
N VAL A 287 33.50 8.35 3.59
CA VAL A 287 34.77 7.80 4.09
C VAL A 287 35.60 7.18 2.97
N GLN A 288 34.98 6.53 1.97
CA GLN A 288 35.70 5.99 0.81
C GLN A 288 36.27 7.06 -0.13
N ASN A 289 35.64 8.23 -0.22
CA ASN A 289 36.12 9.35 -1.05
C ASN A 289 37.11 10.29 -0.35
N CYS A 290 37.47 10.02 0.92
CA CYS A 290 38.51 10.75 1.65
C CYS A 290 39.84 9.97 1.76
N GLN A 291 39.98 8.85 1.05
CA GLN A 291 41.24 8.12 0.90
C GLN A 291 41.74 8.18 -0.55
N SER A 292 42.26 9.36 -0.93
CA SER A 292 43.16 9.55 -2.07
C SER A 292 43.92 10.85 -1.90
#